data_AF-A0A7C1Z8U3-F1
#
_entry.id   AF-A0A7C1Z8U3-F1
#
_cell.length_a   1.000
_cell.length_b   1.000
_cell.length_c   1.000
_cell.angle_alpha   90.00
_cell.angle_beta   90.00
_cell.angle_gamma   90.00
#
_symmetry.space_group_name_H-M   'P 1'
#
loop_
_entity.id
_entity.type
_entity.pdbx_description
1 polymer ?
#
loop_
_entity_poly.entity_id
_entity_poly.type
_entity_poly.pdbx_seq_one_letter_code
_entity_poly.pdbx_strand_id
1 'polypeptide(L)'
;MSALVFKLRNVPDDEADDIRKILSENGVDYYETSAGNWGTSMPGIWIHDDQQVDQAKRLIDQYQRDRPAQIQAQYRQQERDGHNKSFLDGVKERPLRIISYLAVILAVLYLSTKPFIDLAK
;
A
#
# COMPACT_ATOMS: atom_id res chain seq x y z
N MET A 1 -20.24 -25.94 3.07
CA MET A 1 -19.28 -25.72 1.96
C MET A 1 -18.35 -24.61 2.46
N SER A 2 -17.07 -24.56 2.11
CA SER A 2 -16.25 -23.46 2.62
C SER A 2 -16.39 -22.21 1.75
N ALA A 3 -16.54 -21.05 2.39
CA ALA A 3 -16.71 -19.78 1.70
C ALA A 3 -15.62 -18.79 2.09
N LEU A 4 -15.08 -18.10 1.09
CA LEU A 4 -14.12 -17.01 1.29
C LEU A 4 -14.86 -15.79 1.86
N VAL A 5 -14.43 -15.32 3.03
CA VAL A 5 -14.99 -14.13 3.66
C VAL A 5 -14.06 -12.92 3.60
N PHE A 6 -12.75 -13.14 3.54
CA PHE A 6 -11.78 -12.05 3.50
C PHE A 6 -10.54 -12.42 2.69
N LYS A 7 -10.06 -11.50 1.85
CA LYS A 7 -8.85 -11.69 1.04
C LYS A 7 -7.67 -11.07 1.77
N LEU A 8 -6.60 -11.83 1.97
CA LEU A 8 -5.38 -11.35 2.67
C LEU A 8 -4.34 -10.76 1.70
N ARG A 9 -4.65 -10.69 0.39
CA ARG A 9 -3.73 -10.11 -0.60
C ARG A 9 -3.69 -8.59 -0.45
N ASN A 10 -2.49 -8.05 -0.28
CA ASN A 10 -2.22 -6.61 -0.08
C ASN A 10 -2.91 -6.02 1.16
N VAL A 11 -3.24 -6.86 2.14
CA VAL A 11 -3.78 -6.43 3.41
C VAL A 11 -2.62 -6.22 4.40
N PRO A 12 -2.53 -5.07 5.07
CA PRO A 12 -1.58 -4.86 6.17
C PRO A 12 -1.72 -5.92 7.27
N ASP A 13 -0.61 -6.34 7.88
CA ASP A 13 -0.62 -7.41 8.88
C ASP A 13 -1.52 -7.07 10.10
N ASP A 14 -1.58 -5.79 10.49
CA ASP A 14 -2.46 -5.29 11.56
C ASP A 14 -3.95 -5.50 11.24
N GLU A 15 -4.35 -5.29 9.98
CA GLU A 15 -5.72 -5.53 9.56
C GLU A 15 -6.04 -7.03 9.57
N ALA A 16 -5.11 -7.85 9.08
CA ALA A 16 -5.29 -9.30 9.10
C ALA A 16 -5.47 -9.80 10.54
N ASP A 17 -4.67 -9.31 11.48
CA ASP A 17 -4.78 -9.62 12.90
C ASP A 17 -6.08 -9.13 13.54
N ASP A 18 -6.54 -7.93 13.19
CA ASP A 18 -7.83 -7.41 13.66
C ASP A 18 -8.99 -8.29 13.17
N ILE A 19 -8.98 -8.70 11.90
CA ILE A 19 -10.02 -9.59 11.36
C ILE A 19 -9.97 -10.96 12.07
N ARG A 20 -8.80 -11.55 12.28
CA ARG A 20 -8.64 -12.80 13.07
C ARG A 20 -9.25 -12.66 14.45
N LYS A 21 -8.94 -11.56 15.13
CA LYS A 21 -9.42 -11.27 16.48
C LYS A 21 -10.93 -11.13 16.51
N ILE A 22 -11.52 -10.35 15.60
CA ILE A 22 -12.98 -10.17 15.51
C ILE A 22 -13.69 -11.51 15.30
N LEU A 23 -13.16 -12.37 14.42
CA LEU A 23 -13.75 -13.68 14.17
C LEU A 23 -13.63 -14.58 15.41
N SER A 24 -12.46 -14.64 16.04
CA SER A 24 -12.25 -15.43 17.26
C SER A 24 -13.10 -14.95 18.44
N GLU A 25 -13.22 -13.64 18.67
CA GLU A 25 -14.03 -13.06 19.75
C GLU A 25 -15.53 -13.32 19.58
N ASN A 26 -15.99 -13.44 18.34
CA ASN A 26 -17.38 -13.74 18.02
C ASN A 26 -17.66 -15.25 17.87
N GLY A 27 -16.68 -16.11 18.17
CA GLY A 27 -16.82 -17.57 18.11
C GLY A 27 -17.00 -18.11 16.71
N VAL A 28 -16.47 -17.41 15.69
CA VAL A 28 -16.55 -17.85 14.29
C VAL A 28 -15.33 -18.71 13.95
N ASP A 29 -15.58 -19.95 13.55
CA ASP A 29 -14.52 -20.87 13.12
C ASP A 29 -14.03 -20.51 11.71
N TYR A 30 -12.74 -20.20 11.58
CA TYR A 30 -12.11 -19.85 10.32
C TYR A 30 -10.81 -20.63 10.06
N TYR A 31 -10.41 -20.66 8.81
CA TYR A 31 -9.11 -21.17 8.39
C TYR A 31 -8.48 -20.24 7.35
N GLU A 32 -7.14 -20.27 7.29
CA GLU A 32 -6.38 -19.37 6.43
C GLU A 32 -5.61 -20.12 5.37
N THR A 33 -5.52 -19.49 4.20
CA THR A 33 -4.60 -19.92 3.14
C THR A 33 -3.45 -18.93 3.05
N SER A 34 -2.20 -19.41 3.03
CA SER A 34 -1.02 -18.56 2.88
C SER A 34 -0.74 -18.24 1.41
N ALA A 35 -0.01 -17.14 1.15
CA ALA A 35 0.32 -16.68 -0.21
C ALA A 35 1.26 -17.65 -0.97
N GLY A 36 1.89 -18.60 -0.28
CA GLY A 36 2.94 -19.47 -0.82
C GLY A 36 4.17 -18.67 -1.31
N ASN A 37 5.29 -19.35 -1.53
CA ASN A 37 6.54 -18.66 -1.88
C ASN A 37 6.54 -18.01 -3.27
N TRP A 38 5.56 -18.34 -4.12
CA TRP A 38 5.50 -17.91 -5.53
C TRP A 38 4.42 -16.87 -5.80
N GLY A 39 3.65 -16.45 -4.77
CA GLY A 39 2.65 -15.38 -4.89
C GLY A 39 1.46 -15.68 -5.81
N THR A 40 1.28 -16.92 -6.26
CA THR A 40 0.17 -17.35 -7.14
C THR A 40 -1.04 -17.88 -6.40
N SER A 41 -0.93 -18.12 -5.09
CA SER A 41 -2.08 -18.57 -4.31
C SER A 41 -3.01 -17.40 -3.97
N MET A 42 -4.23 -17.75 -3.53
CA MET A 42 -5.23 -16.81 -3.06
C MET A 42 -5.22 -16.82 -1.53
N PRO A 43 -4.36 -16.02 -0.87
CA PRO A 43 -4.35 -15.95 0.57
C PRO A 43 -5.64 -15.28 1.05
N GLY A 44 -6.27 -15.89 2.04
CA GLY A 44 -7.59 -15.47 2.48
C GLY A 44 -8.04 -16.22 3.72
N ILE A 45 -9.03 -15.64 4.38
CA ILE A 45 -9.75 -16.22 5.51
C ILE A 45 -11.04 -16.83 4.98
N TRP A 46 -11.23 -18.09 5.32
CA TRP A 46 -12.33 -18.92 4.86
C TRP A 46 -13.09 -19.47 6.06
N ILE A 47 -14.40 -19.65 5.89
CA ILE A 47 -15.29 -20.19 6.92
C ILE A 47 -15.85 -21.51 6.45
N HIS A 48 -15.92 -22.50 7.34
CA HIS A 48 -16.44 -23.83 7.05
C HIS A 48 -17.98 -23.90 7.07
N ASP A 49 -18.60 -23.18 8.01
CA ASP A 49 -20.03 -23.20 8.24
C ASP A 49 -20.73 -22.08 7.49
N ASP A 50 -21.54 -22.45 6.49
CA ASP A 50 -22.31 -21.51 5.68
C ASP A 50 -23.25 -20.62 6.51
N GLN A 51 -23.70 -21.06 7.70
CA GLN A 51 -24.52 -20.25 8.59
C GLN A 51 -23.73 -19.10 9.24
N GLN A 52 -22.43 -19.30 9.45
CA GLN A 52 -21.55 -18.30 10.06
C GLN A 52 -20.96 -17.34 9.02
N VAL A 53 -21.00 -17.69 7.73
CA VAL A 53 -20.48 -16.84 6.64
C VAL A 53 -21.14 -15.46 6.64
N ASP A 54 -22.47 -15.41 6.78
CA ASP A 54 -23.20 -14.14 6.77
C ASP A 54 -22.93 -13.32 8.04
N GLN A 55 -22.75 -13.99 9.19
CA GLN A 55 -22.36 -13.31 10.42
C GLN A 55 -20.95 -12.71 10.29
N ALA A 56 -19.99 -13.48 9.81
CA ALA A 56 -18.61 -13.04 9.64
C ALA A 56 -18.48 -11.88 8.65
N LYS A 57 -19.16 -11.96 7.50
CA LYS A 57 -19.19 -10.86 6.53
C LYS A 57 -19.73 -9.58 7.17
N ARG A 58 -20.82 -9.67 7.95
CA ARG A 58 -21.37 -8.50 8.66
C ARG A 58 -20.38 -7.89 9.67
N LEU A 59 -19.65 -8.72 10.42
CA LEU A 59 -18.63 -8.27 11.36
C LEU A 59 -17.46 -7.57 10.66
N ILE A 60 -16.96 -8.18 9.58
CA ILE A 60 -15.87 -7.64 8.75
C ILE A 60 -16.30 -6.33 8.09
N ASP A 61 -17.51 -6.26 7.53
CA ASP A 61 -18.05 -5.07 6.90
C ASP A 61 -18.23 -3.92 7.91
N GLN A 62 -18.63 -4.23 9.14
CA GLN A 62 -18.72 -3.24 10.20
C GLN A 62 -17.35 -2.66 10.54
N TYR A 63 -16.35 -3.53 10.75
CA TYR A 63 -14.98 -3.09 11.01
C TYR A 63 -14.42 -2.24 9.86
N GLN A 64 -14.61 -2.66 8.60
CA GLN A 64 -14.15 -1.89 7.44
C GLN A 64 -14.84 -0.53 7.31
N ARG A 65 -16.10 -0.39 7.73
CA ARG A 65 -16.79 0.91 7.79
C ARG A 65 -16.21 1.84 8.85
N ASP A 66 -15.76 1.30 9.97
CA ASP A 66 -15.22 2.08 11.09
C ASP A 66 -13.74 2.49 10.86
N ARG A 67 -12.98 1.73 10.05
CA ARG A 67 -11.56 1.97 9.71
C ARG A 67 -11.26 3.33 9.05
N PRO A 68 -11.96 3.81 8.00
CA PRO A 68 -11.62 5.06 7.32
C PRO A 68 -11.69 6.27 8.26
N ALA A 69 -12.57 6.26 9.26
CA ALA A 69 -12.67 7.32 10.26
C ALA A 69 -11.39 7.43 11.12
N GLN A 70 -10.74 6.30 11.41
CA GLN A 70 -9.50 6.25 12.18
C GLN A 70 -8.28 6.65 11.34
N ILE A 71 -8.20 6.18 10.10
CA ILE A 71 -7.11 6.54 9.17
C ILE A 71 -7.15 8.04 8.85
N GLN A 72 -8.34 8.62 8.67
CA GLN A 72 -8.49 10.05 8.40
C GLN A 72 -8.15 10.93 9.62
N ALA A 73 -8.25 10.40 10.84
CA ALA A 73 -7.76 11.09 12.04
C ALA A 73 -6.22 11.07 12.10
N GLN A 74 -5.60 9.95 11.77
CA GLN A 74 -4.12 9.82 11.71
C GLN A 74 -3.52 10.70 10.59
N TYR A 75 -4.14 10.75 9.41
CA TYR A 75 -3.74 11.65 8.33
C TYR A 75 -3.84 13.12 8.75
N ARG A 76 -4.94 13.54 9.38
CA ARG A 76 -5.09 14.93 9.88
C ARG A 76 -4.09 15.29 10.98
N GLN A 77 -3.61 14.31 11.74
CA GLN A 77 -2.56 14.53 12.74
C GLN A 77 -1.18 14.64 12.07
N GLN A 78 -0.87 13.81 11.07
CA GLN A 78 0.34 13.93 10.26
C GLN A 78 0.40 15.22 9.42
N GLU A 79 -0.75 15.71 8.94
CA GLU A 79 -0.85 17.03 8.28
C GLU A 79 -0.51 18.18 9.24
N ARG A 80 -0.84 18.05 10.53
CA ARG A 80 -0.49 19.04 11.57
C ARG A 80 0.98 18.96 11.96
N ASP A 81 1.58 17.78 11.92
CA ASP A 81 3.00 17.54 12.24
C ASP A 81 3.94 17.86 11.07
N GLY A 82 3.45 18.48 9.98
CA GLY A 82 4.32 19.07 8.95
C GLY A 82 5.02 18.06 8.04
N HIS A 83 4.53 16.83 7.95
CA HIS A 83 5.01 15.84 6.98
C HIS A 83 4.37 16.01 5.61
N ASN A 84 4.32 17.25 5.13
CA ASN A 84 4.32 17.49 3.70
C ASN A 84 5.65 18.17 3.36
N LYS A 85 6.76 17.45 3.60
CA LYS A 85 7.99 17.60 2.81
C LYS A 85 7.68 17.16 1.36
N SER A 86 6.70 17.83 0.78
CA SER A 86 6.38 17.83 -0.63
C SER A 86 7.70 18.12 -1.32
N PHE A 87 8.00 17.36 -2.37
CA PHE A 87 9.20 17.35 -3.21
C PHE A 87 9.96 18.69 -3.38
N LEU A 88 9.31 19.83 -3.19
CA LEU A 88 9.86 21.19 -3.05
C LEU A 88 10.85 21.40 -1.89
N ASP A 89 10.73 20.69 -0.75
CA ASP A 89 11.69 20.83 0.36
C ASP A 89 13.06 20.22 0.03
N GLY A 90 13.07 19.12 -0.74
CA GLY A 90 14.32 18.54 -1.25
C GLY A 90 15.09 19.47 -2.21
N VAL A 91 14.37 20.35 -2.92
CA VAL A 91 14.98 21.36 -3.81
C VAL A 91 15.67 22.47 -3.00
N LYS A 92 15.11 22.85 -1.85
CA LYS A 92 15.69 23.85 -0.94
C LYS A 92 16.84 23.30 -0.09
N GLU A 93 16.78 22.03 0.30
CA GLU A 93 17.80 21.46 1.21
C GLU A 93 19.18 21.25 0.53
N ARG A 94 19.25 20.98 -0.79
CA ARG A 94 20.54 20.77 -1.51
C ARG A 94 20.56 21.28 -2.97
N PRO A 95 20.42 22.60 -3.21
CA PRO A 95 20.34 23.17 -4.56
C PRO A 95 21.57 22.88 -5.43
N LEU A 96 22.79 22.87 -4.86
CA LEU A 96 24.03 22.58 -5.58
C LEU A 96 24.04 21.19 -6.22
N ARG A 97 23.47 20.18 -5.54
CA ARG A 97 23.47 18.79 -6.02
C ARG A 97 22.58 18.65 -7.24
N ILE A 98 21.43 19.32 -7.24
CA ILE A 98 20.49 19.33 -8.38
C ILE A 98 21.12 20.02 -9.60
N ILE A 99 21.76 21.18 -9.39
CA ILE A 99 22.48 21.89 -10.46
C ILE A 99 23.60 21.01 -11.05
N SER A 100 24.34 20.28 -10.21
CA SER A 100 25.41 19.39 -10.69
C SER A 100 24.89 18.27 -11.59
N TYR A 101 23.75 17.66 -11.25
CA TYR A 101 23.14 16.62 -12.08
C TYR A 101 22.59 17.20 -13.39
N LEU A 102 21.96 18.38 -13.34
CA LEU A 102 21.51 19.08 -14.56
C LEU A 102 22.68 19.42 -15.49
N ALA A 103 23.80 19.90 -14.93
CA ALA A 103 25.00 20.20 -15.70
C ALA A 103 25.58 18.95 -16.38
N VAL A 104 25.63 17.82 -15.68
CA VAL A 104 26.08 16.54 -16.26
C VAL A 104 25.14 16.08 -17.36
N ILE A 105 23.82 16.14 -17.15
CA ILE A 105 22.83 15.75 -18.17
C ILE A 105 22.97 16.63 -19.42
N LEU A 106 23.11 17.96 -19.26
CA LEU A 106 23.33 18.88 -20.37
C LEU A 106 24.67 18.61 -21.08
N ALA A 107 25.74 18.30 -20.34
CA ALA A 107 27.02 17.97 -20.94
C ALA A 107 26.96 16.68 -21.75
N VAL A 108 26.28 15.65 -21.23
CA VAL A 108 26.05 14.39 -21.95
C VAL A 108 25.19 14.60 -23.18
N LEU A 109 24.08 15.35 -23.07
CA LEU A 109 23.22 15.68 -24.20
C LEU A 109 23.97 16.48 -25.25
N TYR A 110 24.77 17.46 -24.84
CA TYR A 110 25.58 18.27 -25.74
C TYR A 110 26.62 17.42 -26.47
N LEU A 111 27.40 16.61 -25.74
CA LEU A 111 28.38 15.70 -26.33
C LEU A 111 27.73 14.66 -27.24
N SER A 112 26.54 14.18 -26.88
CA SER A 112 25.82 13.18 -27.66
C SER A 112 25.15 13.76 -28.91
N THR A 113 24.62 14.98 -28.86
CA THR A 113 23.91 15.61 -29.99
C THR A 113 24.85 16.38 -30.92
N LYS A 114 25.98 16.87 -30.41
CA LYS A 114 27.01 17.56 -31.20
C LYS A 114 27.42 16.79 -32.47
N PRO A 115 27.78 15.49 -32.44
CA PRO A 115 28.14 14.77 -33.67
C PRO A 115 26.99 14.70 -34.67
N PHE A 116 25.74 14.52 -34.21
CA PHE A 116 24.58 14.49 -35.10
C PHE A 116 24.27 15.85 -35.74
N ILE A 117 24.49 16.95 -35.02
CA ILE A 117 24.30 18.31 -35.54
C ILE A 117 25.42 18.68 -36.53
N ASP A 118 26.67 18.28 -36.27
CA ASP A 118 27.80 18.48 -37.19
C ASP A 118 27.67 17.64 -38.47
N LEU A 119 27.08 16.43 -38.39
CA LEU A 119 26.78 15.59 -39.55
C LEU A 119 25.62 16.10 -40.42
N ALA A 120 24.77 16.97 -39.88
CA ALA A 120 23.62 17.55 -40.56
C ALA A 120 23.93 18.90 -41.27
N LYS A 121 25.21 19.32 -41.28
CA LYS A 121 25.69 20.58 -41.85
C LYS A 121 26.62 20.32 -43.03
#